data_AF-A0A8S0FST4-F1
#
_entry.id   AF-A0A8S0FST4-F1
#
_cell.length_a   1.000
_cell.length_b   1.000
_cell.length_c   1.000
_cell.angle_alpha   90.00
_cell.angle_beta   90.00
_cell.angle_gamma   90.00
#
_symmetry.space_group_name_H-M   'P 1'
#
loop_
_entity.id
_entity.type
_entity.pdbx_description
1 polymer ?
#
loop_
_entity_poly.entity_id
_entity_poly.type
_entity_poly.pdbx_seq_one_letter_code
_entity_poly.pdbx_strand_id
1 'polypeptide(L)' 'MIYIVVLNWNGAIDTINCVKSLMDLNVSDYKIIIVDNCSMDNSYDQHLLHLNDTFISNI' A
#
# COMPACT_ATOMS: atom_id res chain seq x y z
N MET A 1 -2.58 -6.81 17.36
CA MET A 1 -2.18 -5.74 16.43
C MET A 1 -1.00 -6.19 15.58
N ILE A 2 -1.25 -6.43 14.30
CA ILE A 2 -0.26 -6.81 13.28
C ILE A 2 0.00 -5.61 12.36
N TYR A 3 1.26 -5.33 12.04
CA TYR A 3 1.62 -4.33 11.04
C TYR A 3 2.14 -5.03 9.79
N ILE A 4 1.52 -4.74 8.66
CA ILE A 4 1.90 -5.27 7.35
C ILE A 4 2.51 -4.12 6.56
N VAL A 5 3.82 -4.19 6.34
CA VAL A 5 4.56 -3.17 5.58
C VAL A 5 4.73 -3.65 4.14
N VAL A 6 4.22 -2.87 3.19
CA VAL A 6 4.30 -3.15 1.75
C VAL A 6 5.21 -2.10 1.12
N LEU A 7 6.36 -2.54 0.61
CA LEU A 7 7.29 -1.69 -0.12
C LEU A 7 6.85 -1.57 -1.58
N ASN A 8 6.85 -0.35 -2.12
CA ASN A 8 6.55 -0.05 -3.52
C ASN A 8 7.73 0.67 -4.19
N TRP A 9 8.01 0.32 -5.45
CA TRP A 9 8.90 1.07 -6.33
C TRP A 9 8.47 0.88 -7.79
N ASN A 10 8.04 1.95 -8.45
CA ASN A 10 7.62 1.97 -9.87
C ASN A 10 6.63 0.84 -10.27
N GLY A 11 5.66 0.54 -9.40
CA GLY A 11 4.87 -0.70 -9.46
C GLY A 11 3.46 -0.57 -8.91
N ALA A 12 2.82 0.59 -9.10
CA ALA A 12 1.57 0.94 -8.44
C ALA A 12 0.46 -0.12 -8.54
N ILE A 13 0.25 -0.65 -9.75
CA ILE A 13 -0.84 -1.58 -10.06
C ILE A 13 -0.71 -2.88 -9.25
N ASP A 14 0.50 -3.45 -9.21
CA ASP A 14 0.75 -4.68 -8.48
C ASP A 14 0.63 -4.46 -6.97
N THR A 15 1.16 -3.35 -6.46
CA THR A 15 1.01 -2.96 -5.05
C THR A 15 -0.45 -2.76 -4.66
N ILE A 16 -1.26 -2.10 -5.49
CA ILE A 16 -2.70 -1.92 -5.23
C ILE A 16 -3.41 -3.26 -5.18
N ASN A 17 -3.14 -4.16 -6.11
CA ASN A 17 -3.75 -5.50 -6.13
C ASN A 17 -3.32 -6.33 -4.91
N CYS A 18 -2.05 -6.25 -4.51
CA CYS A 18 -1.53 -6.87 -3.30
C CYS A 18 -2.26 -6.35 -2.05
N VAL A 19 -2.39 -5.02 -1.90
CA VAL A 19 -3.05 -4.40 -0.75
C VAL A 19 -4.53 -4.77 -0.70
N LYS A 20 -5.24 -4.78 -1.84
CA LYS A 20 -6.64 -5.25 -1.88
C LYS A 20 -6.76 -6.71 -1.44
N SER A 21 -5.85 -7.58 -1.87
CA SER A 21 -5.81 -8.98 -1.39
C SER A 21 -5.55 -9.08 0.12
N LEU A 22 -4.76 -8.17 0.70
CA LEU A 22 -4.53 -8.11 2.14
C LEU A 22 -5.76 -7.59 2.90
N MET A 23 -6.55 -6.70 2.30
CA MET A 23 -7.79 -6.19 2.88
C MET A 23 -8.84 -7.29 3.08
N ASP A 24 -8.81 -8.33 2.24
CA ASP A 24 -9.71 -9.49 2.29
C ASP A 24 -9.34 -10.53 3.37
N LEU A 25 -8.26 -10.31 4.13
CA LEU A 25 -7.86 -11.23 5.21
C LEU A 25 -8.92 -11.25 6.32
N ASN A 26 -9.36 -12.46 6.70
CA ASN A 26 -10.25 -12.67 7.85
C ASN A 26 -9.46 -12.65 9.19
N VAL A 27 -8.72 -11.57 9.42
CA VAL A 27 -7.91 -11.33 10.62
C VAL A 27 -8.39 -10.02 11.23
N SER A 28 -8.75 -10.03 12.51
CA SER A 28 -9.03 -8.81 13.24
C SER A 28 -7.73 -8.10 13.66
N ASP A 29 -7.75 -6.77 13.67
CA ASP A 29 -6.69 -5.93 14.25
C ASP A 29 -5.32 -5.97 13.52
N TYR A 30 -5.31 -5.58 12.25
CA TYR A 30 -4.09 -5.27 11.48
C TYR A 30 -4.09 -3.84 10.94
N LYS A 31 -2.91 -3.33 10.59
CA LYS A 31 -2.70 -2.08 9.87
C LYS A 31 -1.77 -2.30 8.69
N ILE A 32 -2.12 -1.73 7.53
CA ILE A 32 -1.29 -1.77 6.32
C ILE A 32 -0.56 -0.42 6.20
N ILE A 33 0.76 -0.49 6.04
CA ILE A 33 1.63 0.65 5.79
C ILE A 33 2.27 0.46 4.41
N ILE A 34 2.05 1.40 3.52
CA ILE A 34 2.68 1.43 2.19
C ILE A 34 3.87 2.37 2.26
N VAL A 35 5.02 1.89 1.83
CA VAL A 35 6.27 2.65 1.75
C VAL A 35 6.63 2.77 0.28
N ASP A 36 6.43 3.95 -0.29
CA ASP A 36 6.98 4.28 -1.61
C ASP A 36 8.46 4.64 -1.45
N ASN A 37 9.32 3.96 -2.19
CA ASN A 37 10.78 4.10 -2.12
C ASN A 37 11.28 5.02 -3.23
N CYS A 38 10.92 6.32 -3.18
CA CYS A 38 11.22 7.29 -4.23
C CYS A 38 10.86 6.77 -5.64
N SER A 39 9.62 6.33 -5.84
CA SER A 39 9.18 5.98 -7.20
C SER A 39 9.34 7.20 -8.12
N MET A 40 9.82 6.96 -9.34
CA MET A 40 10.03 7.99 -10.37
C MET A 40 8.86 8.08 -11.35
N ASP A 41 7.81 7.27 -11.13
CA ASP A 41 6.55 7.30 -11.85
C ASP A 41 5.43 7.90 -10.99
N ASN A 42 4.17 7.76 -11.44
CA ASN A 42 3.01 8.25 -10.70
C ASN A 42 2.50 7.26 -9.63
N SER A 43 3.33 6.32 -9.14
CA SER A 43 2.89 5.30 -8.19
C SER A 43 2.30 5.90 -6.92
N TYR A 44 2.95 6.91 -6.33
CA TYR A 44 2.49 7.54 -5.10
C TYR A 44 1.07 8.12 -5.25
N ASP A 45 0.82 8.86 -6.34
CA ASP A 45 -0.50 9.44 -6.63
C ASP A 45 -1.54 8.36 -6.88
N GLN A 46 -1.17 7.26 -7.55
CA GLN A 46 -2.08 6.13 -7.75
C GLN A 46 -2.48 5.48 -6.42
N HIS A 47 -1.56 5.32 -5.47
CA HIS A 47 -1.90 4.78 -4.15
C HIS A 47 -2.92 5.66 -3.43
N LEU A 48 -2.72 6.99 -3.45
CA LEU A 48 -3.64 7.94 -2.83
C LEU A 48 -5.04 7.92 -3.47
N LEU A 49 -5.15 7.66 -4.77
CA LEU A 49 -6.43 7.57 -5.47
C LEU A 49 -7.18 6.25 -5.21
N HIS A 50 -6.44 5.17 -4.97
CA HIS A 50 -7.01 3.81 -4.94
C HIS A 50 -7.10 3.18 -3.55
N LEU A 51 -6.38 3.70 -2.55
CA LEU A 51 -6.21 3.07 -1.23
C LEU A 51 -6.44 4.08 -0.08
N ASN A 52 -7.65 4.63 0.01
CA ASN A 52 -7.98 5.70 0.96
C ASN A 52 -7.90 5.32 2.46
N ASP A 53 -7.98 4.02 2.77
CA ASP A 53 -8.01 3.53 4.16
C ASP A 53 -6.64 3.04 4.67
N THR A 54 -5.57 3.20 3.89
CA THR A 54 -4.20 2.80 4.28
C THR A 54 -3.32 4.00 4.62
N PHE A 55 -2.29 3.77 5.45
CA PHE A 55 -1.25 4.76 5.66
C PHE A 55 -0.20 4.63 4.56
N ILE A 56 0.07 5.73 3.84
CA ILE A 56 1.02 5.78 2.74
C ILE A 56 2.11 6.79 3.09
N SER A 57 3.37 6.36 2.99
CA SER A 57 4.55 7.21 3.15
C SER A 57 5.38 7.19 1.88
N ASN A 58 5.98 8.33 1.54
CA ASN A 58 6.99 8.47 0.49
C ASN A 58 8.30 8.84 1.16
N ILE A 59 9.32 7.98 1.02
CA ILE A 59 10.65 8.15 1.62
C ILE A 59 11.64 8.41 0.51
#